data_AF-A0A350SPG3-F1
#
_entry.id   AF-A0A350SPG3-F1
#
_cell.length_a   1.000
_cell.length_b   1.000
_cell.length_c   1.000
_cell.angle_alpha   90.00
_cell.angle_beta   90.00
_cell.angle_gamma   90.00
#
_symmetry.space_group_name_H-M   'P 1'
#
loop_
_entity.id
_entity.type
_entity.pdbx_description
1 polymer ?
#
loop_
_entity_poly.entity_id
_entity_poly.type
_entity_poly.pdbx_seq_one_letter_code
_entity_poly.pdbx_strand_id
1 'polypeptide(L)'
;MNAVRAPRDLTLHRLERALKERVRYRFVQPTVLIDEQGYRVESPCCSRNVDPSGGTIAIALLKPPVGEHPCWTLCARDHQQQAWVEKERADQIEPLLDLLCLDSERQFWP
;
A
#
# COMPACT_ATOMS: atom_id res chain seq x y z
N MET A 1 2.89 -26.96 12.55
CA MET A 1 3.45 -26.41 11.30
C MET A 1 2.32 -26.40 10.28
N ASN A 2 1.54 -25.32 10.22
CA ASN A 2 0.32 -25.26 9.41
C ASN A 2 0.48 -24.19 8.32
N ALA A 3 0.33 -24.61 7.08
CA ALA A 3 0.53 -23.81 5.88
C ALA A 3 -0.61 -22.80 5.70
N VAL A 4 -0.45 -21.58 6.20
CA VAL A 4 -1.29 -20.43 5.85
C VAL A 4 -0.54 -19.57 4.82
N ARG A 5 -0.27 -20.12 3.63
CA ARG A 5 0.52 -19.42 2.59
C ARG A 5 -0.32 -19.06 1.36
N ALA A 6 -1.34 -19.86 1.02
CA ALA A 6 -2.11 -19.72 -0.21
C ALA A 6 -2.94 -18.41 -0.38
N PRO A 7 -3.54 -17.76 0.65
CA PRO A 7 -4.28 -16.51 0.45
C PRO A 7 -3.36 -15.30 0.22
N ARG A 8 -2.13 -15.36 0.75
CA ARG A 8 -1.19 -14.24 0.73
C ARG A 8 -0.56 -14.05 -0.64
N ASP A 9 -0.24 -15.15 -1.32
CA ASP A 9 0.38 -15.12 -2.64
C ASP A 9 -0.58 -14.56 -3.71
N LEU A 10 -1.87 -14.90 -3.64
CA LEU A 10 -2.88 -14.36 -4.57
C LEU A 10 -3.13 -12.87 -4.32
N THR A 11 -3.23 -12.46 -3.06
CA THR A 11 -3.43 -11.05 -2.70
C THR A 11 -2.23 -10.21 -3.13
N LEU A 12 -1.02 -10.68 -2.85
CA LEU A 12 0.22 -10.03 -3.30
C LEU A 12 0.22 -9.82 -4.82
N HIS A 13 -0.06 -10.87 -5.60
CA HIS A 13 -0.16 -10.78 -7.06
C HIS A 13 -1.23 -9.77 -7.52
N ARG A 14 -2.37 -9.69 -6.84
CA ARG A 14 -3.41 -8.70 -7.15
C ARG A 14 -2.92 -7.27 -6.92
N LEU A 15 -2.26 -6.99 -5.79
CA LEU A 15 -1.68 -5.68 -5.51
C LEU A 15 -0.63 -5.31 -6.57
N GLU A 16 0.33 -6.20 -6.83
CA GLU A 16 1.39 -5.97 -7.81
C GLU A 16 0.83 -5.69 -9.21
N ARG A 17 -0.24 -6.42 -9.59
CA ARG A 17 -0.92 -6.18 -10.86
C ARG A 17 -1.65 -4.84 -10.88
N ALA A 18 -2.42 -4.51 -9.85
CA ALA A 18 -3.15 -3.24 -9.78
C ALA A 18 -2.20 -2.05 -9.84
N LEU A 19 -1.09 -2.10 -9.09
CA LEU A 19 -0.08 -1.05 -9.08
C LEU A 19 0.56 -0.83 -10.45
N LYS A 20 0.62 -1.83 -11.35
CA LYS A 20 1.11 -1.64 -12.73
C LYS A 20 0.15 -0.83 -13.60
N GLU A 21 -1.14 -0.88 -13.31
CA GLU A 21 -2.19 -0.17 -14.05
C GLU A 21 -2.43 1.26 -13.52
N ARG A 22 -1.66 1.71 -12.52
CA ARG A 22 -1.82 3.04 -11.91
C ARG A 22 -1.72 4.17 -12.95
N VAL A 23 -2.54 5.19 -12.73
CA VAL A 23 -2.65 6.33 -13.66
C VAL A 23 -1.55 7.37 -13.40
N ARG A 24 -1.14 7.49 -12.13
CA ARG A 24 -0.14 8.45 -11.65
C ARG A 24 1.20 7.77 -11.35
N TYR A 25 2.28 8.56 -11.29
CA TYR A 25 3.60 8.06 -10.91
C TYR A 25 4.11 6.91 -11.81
N ARG A 26 3.83 6.98 -13.12
CA ARG A 26 4.08 5.91 -14.10
C ARG A 26 5.55 5.48 -14.24
N PHE A 27 6.48 6.36 -13.92
CA PHE A 27 7.92 6.12 -14.11
C PHE A 27 8.64 5.53 -12.90
N VAL A 28 8.00 5.52 -11.72
CA VAL A 28 8.56 4.87 -10.52
C VAL A 28 7.92 3.50 -10.33
N GLN A 29 8.68 2.45 -10.05
CA GLN A 29 8.11 1.12 -9.86
C GLN A 29 7.96 0.85 -8.36
N PRO A 30 6.72 0.85 -7.82
CA PRO A 30 6.49 0.46 -6.45
C PRO A 30 6.61 -1.06 -6.30
N THR A 31 7.05 -1.50 -5.12
CA THR A 31 7.17 -2.90 -4.71
C THR A 31 6.24 -3.15 -3.54
N VAL A 32 5.69 -4.36 -3.48
CA VAL A 32 4.84 -4.80 -2.36
C VAL A 32 5.62 -5.78 -1.51
N LEU A 33 5.74 -5.49 -0.22
CA LEU A 33 6.36 -6.35 0.77
C LEU A 33 5.30 -6.90 1.73
N ILE A 34 5.42 -8.18 2.06
CA ILE A 34 4.60 -8.77 3.13
C ILE A 34 5.25 -8.39 4.46
N ASP A 35 4.46 -7.77 5.32
CA ASP A 35 4.81 -7.33 6.66
C ASP A 35 3.91 -8.03 7.69
N GLU A 36 4.25 -7.94 8.98
CA GLU A 36 3.42 -8.47 10.07
C GLU A 36 2.03 -7.82 10.09
N GLN A 37 1.93 -6.55 9.71
CA GLN A 37 0.67 -5.81 9.68
C GLN A 37 -0.15 -6.02 8.40
N GLY A 38 0.41 -6.61 7.34
CA GLY A 38 -0.26 -6.78 6.05
C GLY A 38 0.68 -6.61 4.86
N TYR A 39 0.24 -5.86 3.84
CA TYR A 39 0.99 -5.63 2.61
C TYR A 39 1.45 -4.18 2.55
N ARG A 40 2.75 -3.96 2.75
CA ARG A 40 3.36 -2.63 2.66
C ARG A 40 3.75 -2.35 1.22
N VAL A 41 3.32 -1.22 0.69
CA VAL A 41 3.75 -0.72 -0.61
C VAL A 41 4.86 0.29 -0.39
N GLU A 42 5.96 0.07 -1.08
CA GLU A 42 7.12 0.93 -1.07
C GLU A 42 7.37 1.46 -2.48
N SER A 43 7.80 2.70 -2.61
CA SER A 43 8.08 3.32 -3.91
C SER A 43 9.35 4.16 -3.85
N PRO A 44 10.15 4.19 -4.93
CA PRO A 44 11.19 5.20 -5.09
C PRO A 44 10.60 6.61 -4.88
N CYS A 45 11.26 7.41 -4.04
CA CYS A 45 10.92 8.79 -3.81
C CYS A 45 11.79 9.68 -4.70
N CYS A 46 11.18 10.43 -5.60
CA CYS A 46 11.89 11.45 -6.39
C CYS A 46 11.90 12.82 -5.68
N SER A 47 11.16 12.98 -4.59
CA SER A 47 11.06 14.23 -3.84
C SER A 47 12.21 14.34 -2.84
N ARG A 48 13.18 15.21 -3.13
CA ARG A 48 14.30 15.49 -2.22
C ARG A 48 13.87 16.11 -0.88
N ASN A 49 12.65 16.63 -0.81
CA ASN A 49 12.07 17.15 0.43
C ASN A 49 11.63 16.03 1.38
N VAL A 50 11.31 14.85 0.84
CA VAL A 50 10.83 13.69 1.62
C VAL A 50 11.98 12.74 1.88
N ASP A 51 12.78 12.45 0.85
CA ASP A 51 14.02 11.71 0.99
C ASP A 51 15.14 12.42 0.23
N PRO A 52 16.06 13.10 0.93
CA PRO A 52 17.20 13.78 0.33
C PRO A 52 18.11 12.84 -0.48
N SER A 53 18.12 11.54 -0.15
CA SER A 53 18.91 10.53 -0.84
C SER A 53 18.23 9.97 -2.10
N GLY A 54 16.92 10.22 -2.27
CA GLY A 54 16.11 9.70 -3.37
C GLY A 54 15.89 8.18 -3.29
N GLY A 55 15.89 7.63 -2.09
CA GLY A 55 15.68 6.21 -1.81
C GLY A 55 14.22 5.79 -1.90
N THR A 56 13.96 4.57 -1.44
CA THR A 56 12.63 3.97 -1.42
C THR A 56 11.94 4.31 -0.11
N ILE A 57 10.71 4.79 -0.19
CA ILE A 57 9.88 5.13 0.95
C ILE A 57 8.64 4.25 1.00
N ALA A 58 8.17 3.95 2.22
CA ALA A 58 6.88 3.31 2.41
C ALA A 58 5.76 4.32 2.15
N ILE A 59 4.80 3.99 1.30
CA ILE A 59 3.74 4.92 0.87
C ILE A 59 2.35 4.50 1.33
N ALA A 60 2.10 3.19 1.37
CA ALA A 60 0.81 2.63 1.74
C ALA A 60 0.96 1.31 2.49
N LEU A 61 -0.04 0.98 3.31
CA LEU A 61 -0.15 -0.29 4.00
C LEU A 61 -1.60 -0.79 3.88
N LEU A 62 -1.76 -1.98 3.30
CA LEU A 62 -3.03 -2.69 3.23
C LEU A 62 -3.08 -3.74 4.34
N LYS A 63 -3.96 -3.55 5.31
CA LYS A 63 -4.16 -4.47 6.44
C LYS A 63 -5.31 -5.42 6.11
N PRO A 64 -5.11 -6.75 6.25
CA PRO A 64 -6.17 -7.71 6.02
C PRO A 64 -7.27 -7.61 7.10
N PRO A 65 -8.49 -8.05 6.77
CA PRO A 65 -9.63 -8.07 7.69
C PRO A 65 -9.34 -9.00 8.88
N VAL A 66 -9.35 -8.45 10.10
CA VAL A 66 -9.13 -9.16 11.37
C VAL A 66 -10.16 -8.75 12.43
N GLY A 67 -10.54 -9.67 13.32
CA GLY A 67 -11.48 -9.40 14.43
C GLY A 67 -12.95 -9.75 14.14
N GLU A 68 -13.87 -9.26 14.97
CA GLU A 68 -15.31 -9.61 14.95
C GLU A 68 -16.10 -8.97 13.79
N HIS A 69 -15.67 -7.80 13.30
CA HIS A 69 -16.23 -7.13 12.12
C HIS A 69 -15.10 -6.83 11.11
N PRO A 70 -14.61 -7.85 10.40
CA PRO A 70 -13.32 -7.78 9.77
C PRO A 70 -13.45 -7.14 8.37
N CYS A 71 -12.85 -5.96 8.20
CA CYS A 71 -12.75 -5.25 6.92
C CYS A 71 -11.28 -4.94 6.59
N TRP A 72 -10.97 -4.83 5.31
CA TRP A 72 -9.67 -4.33 4.86
C TRP A 72 -9.51 -2.88 5.28
N THR A 73 -8.26 -2.50 5.57
CA THR A 73 -7.91 -1.11 5.90
C THR A 73 -6.75 -0.66 5.04
N LEU A 74 -6.91 0.47 4.36
CA LEU A 74 -5.84 1.15 3.64
C LEU A 74 -5.30 2.31 4.49
N CYS A 75 -4.01 2.30 4.73
CA CYS A 75 -3.30 3.39 5.39
C CYS A 75 -2.30 4.05 4.44
N ALA A 76 -2.08 5.35 4.59
CA ALA A 76 -0.95 6.06 4.01
C ALA A 76 0.15 6.26 5.06
N ARG A 77 1.40 6.42 4.61
CA ARG A 77 2.51 6.76 5.51
C ARG A 77 2.53 8.27 5.77
N ASP A 78 2.48 8.66 7.05
CA ASP A 78 2.89 9.99 7.47
C ASP A 78 4.42 9.98 7.68
N HIS A 79 5.15 10.63 6.77
CA HIS A 79 6.60 10.67 6.81
C HIS A 79 7.17 11.62 7.86
N GLN A 80 6.39 12.60 8.33
CA GLN A 80 6.82 13.49 9.41
C GLN A 80 6.74 12.78 10.76
N GLN A 81 5.61 12.10 11.00
CA GLN A 81 5.36 11.39 12.26
C GLN A 81 5.86 9.94 12.27
N GLN A 82 6.32 9.44 11.11
CA GLN A 82 6.72 8.05 10.93
C GLN A 82 5.61 7.07 11.38
N ALA A 83 4.36 7.42 11.06
CA ALA A 83 3.16 6.70 11.47
C ALA A 83 2.31 6.25 10.28
N TRP A 84 1.44 5.27 10.50
CA TRP A 84 0.44 4.86 9.53
C TRP A 84 -0.87 5.56 9.83
N VAL A 85 -1.41 6.27 8.84
CA VAL A 85 -2.67 7.01 8.96
C VAL A 85 -3.72 6.30 8.11
N GLU A 86 -4.81 5.87 8.74
CA GLU A 86 -5.93 5.26 8.05
C GLU A 86 -6.58 6.23 7.05
N LYS A 87 -6.92 5.72 5.87
CA LYS A 87 -7.54 6.48 4.78
C LYS A 87 -8.90 5.94 4.42
N GLU A 88 -9.04 4.62 4.32
CA GLU A 88 -10.29 3.99 3.92
C GLU A 88 -10.39 2.55 4.45
N ARG A 89 -11.63 2.07 4.62
CA ARG A 89 -11.96 0.69 4.93
C ARG A 89 -12.98 0.13 3.95
N ALA A 90 -12.85 -1.15 3.64
CA ALA A 90 -13.81 -1.83 2.77
C ALA A 90 -13.87 -3.33 3.08
N ASP A 91 -15.01 -3.96 2.83
CA ASP A 91 -15.16 -5.41 2.99
C ASP A 91 -14.31 -6.19 1.98
N GLN A 92 -14.06 -5.57 0.82
CA GLN A 92 -13.26 -6.11 -0.27
C GLN A 92 -12.04 -5.22 -0.53
N ILE A 93 -10.99 -5.80 -1.13
CA ILE A 93 -9.73 -5.07 -1.35
C ILE A 93 -9.79 -4.19 -2.60
N GLU A 94 -10.63 -4.54 -3.57
CA GLU A 94 -10.71 -3.92 -4.89
C GLU A 94 -10.96 -2.39 -4.83
N PRO A 95 -11.91 -1.85 -4.04
CA PRO A 95 -12.09 -0.40 -3.92
C PRO A 95 -10.87 0.33 -3.35
N LEU A 96 -10.13 -0.33 -2.47
CA LEU A 96 -8.91 0.23 -1.88
C LEU A 96 -7.76 0.26 -2.89
N LEU A 97 -7.68 -0.74 -3.77
CA LEU A 97 -6.71 -0.76 -4.87
C LEU A 97 -7.01 0.35 -5.87
N ASP A 98 -8.27 0.57 -6.22
CA ASP A 98 -8.67 1.66 -7.11
C ASP A 98 -8.30 3.02 -6.53
N LEU A 99 -8.58 3.23 -5.23
CA LEU A 99 -8.20 4.46 -4.52
C LEU A 99 -6.68 4.67 -4.54
N LEU A 100 -5.90 3.63 -4.24
CA LEU A 100 -4.44 3.68 -4.25
C LEU A 100 -3.88 3.93 -5.66
N CYS A 101 -4.44 3.33 -6.70
CA CYS A 101 -3.95 3.43 -8.07
C CYS A 101 -4.32 4.76 -8.74
N LEU A 102 -5.49 5.32 -8.39
CA LEU A 102 -5.94 6.62 -8.86
C LEU A 102 -5.21 7.76 -8.15
N ASP A 103 -5.10 7.66 -6.81
CA ASP A 103 -4.51 8.66 -5.91
C ASP A 103 -4.80 10.11 -6.34
N SER A 104 -6.08 10.42 -6.59
CA SER A 104 -6.49 11.75 -7.06
C SER A 104 -6.14 12.84 -6.05
N GLU A 105 -6.22 12.52 -4.76
CA GLU A 105 -5.96 13.42 -3.65
C GLU A 105 -4.48 13.51 -3.22
N ARG A 106 -3.56 12.75 -3.85
CA ARG A 106 -2.12 12.76 -3.51
C ARG A 106 -1.84 12.35 -2.06
N GLN A 107 -2.54 11.32 -1.59
CA GLN A 107 -2.44 10.86 -0.21
C GLN A 107 -1.26 9.91 0.01
N PHE A 108 -0.78 9.23 -1.04
CA PHE A 108 0.18 8.11 -0.89
C PHE A 108 1.58 8.45 -1.38
N TRP A 109 1.72 9.16 -2.50
CA TRP A 109 3.03 9.59 -3.03
C TRP A 109 3.28 11.09 -2.76
N PRO A 110 4.13 11.43 -1.77
CA PRO A 110 4.45 12.81 -1.40
C PRO A 110 5.43 13.51 -2.35
#